data_AF-A0A6I1JV12-F1
#
_entry.id   AF-A0A6I1JV12-F1
#
_cell.length_a   1.000
_cell.length_b   1.000
_cell.length_c   1.000
_cell.angle_alpha   90.00
_cell.angle_beta   90.00
_cell.angle_gamma   90.00
#
_symmetry.space_group_name_H-M   'P 1'
#
loop_
_entity.id
_entity.type
_entity.pdbx_description
1 polymer ?
#
loop_
_entity_poly.entity_id
_entity_poly.type
_entity_poly.pdbx_seq_one_letter_code
_entity_poly.pdbx_strand_id
1 'polypeptide(L)'
;MPIFDGLELTSMIRQPGANANPYVAIIMLTGHSEKKRVLESRDAGVTEFLAKPISAKALYQRILNVVVNPRPFVKTKTFFGPDRRRNHGTSYVGPERRKGEKAEMIKVQPLLDKTKTSM
;
A
#
# COMPACT_ATOMS: atom_id res chain seq x y z
N MET A 1 20.06 -10.90 13.53
CA MET A 1 19.13 -10.64 12.40
C MET A 1 17.83 -11.37 12.68
N PRO A 2 16.67 -10.73 12.57
CA PRO A 2 15.40 -11.46 12.51
C PRO A 2 15.36 -12.38 11.28
N ILE A 3 14.49 -13.38 11.30
CA ILE A 3 14.39 -14.43 10.26
C ILE A 3 13.91 -13.85 8.90
N PHE A 4 13.14 -12.75 8.92
CA PHE A 4 12.62 -12.08 7.72
C PHE A 4 12.76 -10.56 7.83
N ASP A 5 13.00 -9.89 6.70
CA ASP A 5 12.90 -8.42 6.60
C ASP A 5 11.43 -7.97 6.38
N GLY A 6 11.12 -6.71 6.69
CA GLY A 6 9.80 -6.13 6.52
C GLY A 6 9.32 -6.13 5.06
N LEU A 7 10.24 -6.01 4.09
CA LEU A 7 9.92 -6.11 2.66
C LEU A 7 9.52 -7.53 2.23
N GLU A 8 10.25 -8.54 2.73
CA GLU A 8 9.96 -9.95 2.48
C GLU A 8 8.61 -10.32 3.08
N LEU A 9 8.37 -9.95 4.35
CA LEU A 9 7.09 -10.16 5.01
C LEU A 9 5.93 -9.50 4.25
N THR A 10 6.13 -8.26 3.79
CA THR A 10 5.12 -7.57 2.98
C THR A 10 4.83 -8.36 1.71
N SER A 11 5.86 -8.81 1.00
CA SER A 11 5.71 -9.58 -0.23
C SER A 11 4.98 -10.91 0.01
N MET A 12 5.28 -11.60 1.10
CA MET A 12 4.58 -12.83 1.51
C MET A 12 3.10 -12.59 1.79
N ILE A 13 2.75 -11.52 2.51
CA ILE A 13 1.35 -11.17 2.78
C ILE A 13 0.61 -10.84 1.47
N ARG A 14 1.28 -10.22 0.50
CA ARG A 14 0.68 -9.84 -0.79
C ARG A 14 0.55 -11.00 -1.78
N GLN A 15 1.09 -12.19 -1.49
CA GLN A 15 0.94 -13.35 -2.37
C GLN A 15 -0.52 -13.85 -2.37
N PRO A 16 -1.19 -13.90 -3.55
CA PRO A 16 -2.51 -14.50 -3.65
C PRO A 16 -2.47 -15.97 -3.24
N GLY A 17 -3.36 -16.40 -2.35
CA GLY A 17 -3.42 -17.78 -1.86
C GLY A 17 -2.61 -18.06 -0.59
N ALA A 18 -1.89 -17.07 -0.05
CA ALA A 18 -1.39 -17.16 1.32
C ALA A 18 -2.55 -17.25 2.32
N ASN A 19 -2.34 -17.91 3.46
CA ASN A 19 -3.31 -17.96 4.57
C ASN A 19 -3.56 -16.59 5.25
N ALA A 20 -2.96 -15.51 4.73
CA ALA A 20 -3.10 -14.15 5.24
C ALA A 20 -4.03 -13.33 4.34
N ASN A 21 -4.68 -12.30 4.89
CA ASN A 21 -5.48 -11.36 4.12
C ASN A 21 -4.56 -10.48 3.26
N PRO A 22 -4.51 -10.65 1.92
CA PRO A 22 -3.59 -9.90 1.08
C PRO A 22 -4.02 -8.44 0.88
N TYR A 23 -5.22 -8.05 1.35
CA TYR A 23 -5.72 -6.68 1.32
C TYR A 23 -5.43 -5.88 2.60
N VAL A 24 -4.82 -6.51 3.62
CA VAL A 24 -4.51 -5.83 4.89
C VAL A 24 -3.65 -4.59 4.65
N ALA A 25 -3.96 -3.50 5.32
CA ALA A 25 -3.15 -2.29 5.20
C ALA A 25 -1.82 -2.48 5.94
N ILE A 26 -0.71 -2.17 5.27
CA ILE A 26 0.64 -2.31 5.82
C ILE A 26 1.26 -0.93 5.91
N ILE A 27 1.57 -0.47 7.12
CA ILE A 27 2.29 0.78 7.35
C ILE A 27 3.73 0.43 7.73
N MET A 28 4.68 0.69 6.84
CA MET A 28 6.09 0.42 7.07
C MET A 28 6.74 1.57 7.86
N LEU A 29 7.45 1.22 8.93
CA LEU A 29 8.24 2.13 9.75
C LEU A 29 9.72 1.76 9.62
N THR A 30 10.58 2.65 9.11
CA THR A 30 12.00 2.35 8.92
C THR A 30 12.93 3.48 9.34
N GLY A 31 14.12 3.15 9.83
CA GLY A 31 15.21 4.12 10.03
C GLY A 31 15.99 4.43 8.74
N HIS A 32 15.81 3.63 7.68
CA HIS A 32 16.50 3.78 6.40
C HIS A 32 15.52 4.37 5.37
N SER A 33 15.47 5.70 5.30
CA SER A 33 14.51 6.46 4.47
C SER A 33 15.06 6.88 3.10
N GLU A 34 16.08 6.19 2.62
CA GLU A 34 16.64 6.42 1.28
C GLU A 34 15.58 6.22 0.20
N LYS A 35 15.65 7.01 -0.87
CA LYS A 35 14.71 6.94 -2.00
C LYS A 35 14.57 5.51 -2.53
N LYS A 36 15.68 4.76 -2.60
CA LYS A 36 15.70 3.36 -3.03
C LYS A 36 14.80 2.48 -2.15
N ARG A 37 14.91 2.60 -0.83
CA ARG A 37 14.08 1.85 0.14
C ARG A 37 12.61 2.19 0.06
N VAL A 38 12.29 3.48 -0.16
CA VAL A 38 10.89 3.90 -0.37
C VAL A 38 10.30 3.25 -1.63
N LEU A 39 11.07 3.19 -2.72
CA LEU A 39 10.64 2.57 -3.97
C LEU A 39 10.47 1.06 -3.82
N GLU A 40 11.43 0.38 -3.19
CA GLU A 40 11.35 -1.06 -2.90
C GLU A 40 10.13 -1.39 -2.03
N SER A 41 9.89 -0.61 -0.97
CA SER A 41 8.72 -0.77 -0.09
C SER A 41 7.41 -0.63 -0.85
N ARG A 42 7.31 0.40 -1.69
CA ARG A 42 6.14 0.63 -2.53
C ARG A 42 5.92 -0.52 -3.52
N ASP A 43 7.00 -1.01 -4.12
CA ASP A 43 6.94 -2.07 -5.13
C ASP A 43 6.66 -3.46 -4.50
N ALA A 44 7.03 -3.67 -3.24
CA ALA A 44 6.62 -4.82 -2.43
C ALA A 44 5.14 -4.77 -1.98
N GLY A 45 4.44 -3.65 -2.19
CA GLY A 45 3.02 -3.51 -1.87
C GLY A 45 2.71 -2.91 -0.49
N VAL A 46 3.63 -2.13 0.08
CA VAL A 46 3.36 -1.34 1.30
C VAL A 46 2.27 -0.29 1.06
N THR A 47 1.36 -0.15 2.03
CA THR A 47 0.24 0.81 1.96
C THR A 47 0.64 2.21 2.40
N GLU A 48 1.38 2.36 3.48
CA GLU A 48 1.88 3.67 3.92
C GLU A 48 3.30 3.52 4.45
N PHE A 49 4.07 4.59 4.41
CA PHE A 49 5.49 4.57 4.79
C PHE A 49 5.80 5.74 5.71
N LEU A 50 6.57 5.49 6.76
CA LEU A 50 7.11 6.50 7.67
C LEU A 50 8.59 6.22 7.97
N ALA A 51 9.37 7.29 7.93
CA ALA A 51 10.73 7.30 8.43
C ALA A 51 10.74 7.50 9.95
N LYS A 52 11.66 6.83 10.65
CA LYS A 52 11.96 7.08 12.06
C LYS A 52 12.93 8.28 12.16
N PRO A 53 12.86 9.11 13.21
CA PRO A 53 11.90 9.07 14.33
C PRO A 53 10.48 9.48 13.90
N ILE A 54 9.46 8.81 14.48
CA ILE A 54 8.05 9.06 14.15
C ILE A 54 7.41 10.01 15.17
N SER A 55 6.59 10.94 14.69
CA SER A 55 5.71 11.74 15.55
C SER A 55 4.32 11.09 15.64
N ALA A 56 3.64 11.27 16.77
CA ALA A 56 2.26 10.79 16.95
C ALA A 56 1.32 11.32 15.84
N LYS A 57 1.47 12.60 15.49
CA LYS A 57 0.72 13.24 14.39
C LYS A 57 0.98 12.55 13.04
N ALA A 58 2.24 12.22 12.73
CA ALA A 58 2.58 11.56 11.48
C ALA A 58 2.01 10.13 11.41
N LEU A 59 2.09 9.36 12.49
CA LEU A 59 1.49 8.03 12.57
C LEU A 59 -0.03 8.07 12.43
N TYR A 60 -0.68 8.96 13.19
CA TYR A 60 -2.12 9.18 13.14
C TYR A 60 -2.61 9.49 11.72
N GLN A 61 -1.91 10.38 11.00
CA GLN A 61 -2.28 10.72 9.62
C GLN A 61 -2.24 9.51 8.67
N ARG A 62 -1.28 8.59 8.85
CA ARG A 62 -1.18 7.38 8.01
C ARG A 62 -2.30 6.40 8.31
N ILE A 63 -2.63 6.22 9.58
CA ILE A 63 -3.77 5.39 10.01
C ILE A 63 -5.07 5.97 9.45
N LEU A 64 -5.31 7.27 9.63
CA LEU A 64 -6.48 7.95 9.08
C LEU A 64 -6.60 7.76 7.57
N ASN A 65 -5.51 7.98 6.82
CA ASN A 65 -5.53 7.84 5.36
C ASN A 65 -5.93 6.42 4.94
N VAL A 66 -5.41 5.39 5.62
CA VAL A 66 -5.75 3.99 5.35
C VAL A 66 -7.23 3.69 5.64
N VAL A 67 -7.78 4.26 6.70
CA VAL A 67 -9.15 3.99 7.16
C VAL A 67 -10.19 4.73 6.31
N VAL A 68 -9.93 6.01 6.05
CA VAL A 68 -10.90 6.93 5.41
C VAL A 68 -10.79 6.89 3.89
N ASN A 69 -9.58 6.84 3.35
CA ASN A 69 -9.31 6.94 1.91
C ASN A 69 -8.42 5.77 1.43
N PRO A 70 -8.87 4.51 1.56
CA PRO A 70 -8.06 3.38 1.12
C PRO A 70 -7.79 3.48 -0.38
N ARG A 71 -6.52 3.33 -0.75
CA ARG A 71 -6.14 3.26 -2.17
C ARG A 71 -6.68 1.97 -2.79
N PRO A 72 -7.15 2.01 -4.05
CA PRO A 72 -7.52 0.79 -4.76
C PRO A 72 -6.30 -0.13 -4.89
N PHE A 73 -6.53 -1.43 -4.90
CA PHE A 73 -5.51 -2.42 -5.17
C PHE A 73 -5.39 -2.63 -6.68
N VAL A 74 -4.18 -2.94 -7.12
CA VAL A 74 -3.84 -3.21 -8.50
C VAL A 74 -3.31 -4.62 -8.57
N LYS A 75 -3.92 -5.44 -9.42
CA LYS A 75 -3.47 -6.81 -9.70
C LYS A 75 -2.99 -6.90 -11.14
N THR A 76 -1.76 -7.39 -11.28
CA THR A 76 -1.14 -7.76 -12.57
C THR A 76 -0.51 -9.14 -12.43
N LYS A 77 0.03 -9.68 -13.52
CA LYS A 77 0.80 -10.93 -13.49
C LYS A 77 2.00 -10.90 -12.54
N THR A 78 2.57 -9.73 -12.28
CA THR A 78 3.83 -9.57 -11.54
C THR A 78 3.71 -8.73 -10.27
N PHE A 79 2.52 -8.19 -9.97
CA PHE A 79 2.32 -7.32 -8.82
C PHE A 79 0.90 -7.43 -8.28
N PHE A 80 0.81 -7.48 -6.96
CA PHE A 80 -0.42 -7.31 -6.22
C PHE A 80 -0.19 -6.35 -5.04
N GLY A 81 -0.95 -5.26 -4.99
CA GLY A 81 -0.82 -4.30 -3.89
C GLY A 81 -1.57 -2.99 -4.15
N PRO A 82 -1.51 -2.04 -3.20
CA PRO A 82 -2.17 -0.75 -3.35
C PRO A 82 -1.57 0.04 -4.51
N ASP A 83 -2.40 0.84 -5.20
CA ASP A 83 -1.97 1.63 -6.36
C ASP A 83 -0.80 2.53 -5.97
N ARG A 84 0.34 2.31 -6.64
CA ARG A 84 1.59 3.03 -6.41
C ARG A 84 1.47 4.54 -6.68
N ARG A 85 0.41 4.97 -7.38
CA ARG A 85 0.05 6.38 -7.61
C ARG A 85 -0.68 6.91 -6.37
N ARG A 86 -0.09 7.92 -5.69
CA ARG A 86 -0.75 8.61 -4.55
C ARG A 86 -1.69 9.72 -4.99
N ASN A 87 -1.29 10.47 -6.01
CA ASN A 87 -2.12 11.52 -6.59
C ASN A 87 -2.58 11.07 -7.97
N HIS A 88 -3.88 10.89 -8.14
CA HIS A 88 -4.53 10.86 -9.46
C HIS A 88 -4.70 12.30 -9.92
N GLY A 89 -3.61 13.05 -10.04
CA GLY A 89 -3.68 14.38 -10.63
C GLY A 89 -4.36 14.24 -11.98
N THR A 90 -5.52 14.87 -12.14
CA THR A 90 -6.28 14.98 -13.40
C THR A 90 -5.47 15.61 -14.53
N SER A 91 -4.25 16.07 -14.23
CA SER A 91 -3.34 16.80 -15.10
C SER A 91 -2.52 15.91 -16.06
N TYR A 92 -2.51 14.58 -15.94
CA TYR A 92 -1.77 13.74 -16.90
C TYR A 92 -2.66 13.31 -18.08
N VAL A 93 -2.62 14.12 -19.14
CA VAL A 93 -3.28 13.85 -20.43
C VAL A 93 -2.27 13.21 -21.39
N GLY A 94 -1.76 12.03 -21.03
CA GLY A 94 -0.80 11.28 -21.83
C GLY A 94 -1.14 9.77 -21.87
N PRO A 95 -0.51 8.99 -22.77
CA PRO A 95 -0.78 7.57 -22.89
C PRO A 95 -0.44 6.81 -21.60
N GLU A 96 -1.09 5.67 -21.37
CA GLU A 96 -0.84 4.85 -20.17
C GLU A 96 0.66 4.49 -20.07
N ARG A 97 1.27 4.86 -18.94
CA ARG A 97 2.71 4.69 -18.67
C ARG A 97 3.05 3.31 -18.09
N ARG A 98 2.06 2.57 -17.58
CA ARG A 98 2.25 1.19 -17.11
C ARG A 98 2.58 0.31 -18.31
N LYS A 99 3.81 -0.22 -18.35
CA LYS A 99 4.20 -1.26 -19.31
C LYS A 99 3.59 -2.59 -18.85
N GLY A 100 2.76 -3.22 -19.69
CA GLY A 100 2.17 -4.53 -19.41
C GLY A 100 0.69 -4.63 -19.81
N GLU A 101 0.10 -5.80 -19.59
CA GLU A 101 -1.32 -6.07 -19.82
C GLU A 101 -2.23 -5.22 -18.92
N LYS A 102 -3.54 -5.19 -19.26
CA LYS A 102 -4.57 -4.47 -18.49
C LYS A 102 -4.52 -4.88 -17.02
N ALA A 103 -4.19 -3.92 -16.15
CA ALA A 103 -4.19 -4.13 -14.72
C ALA A 103 -5.63 -4.15 -14.19
N GLU A 104 -5.94 -5.14 -13.36
CA GLU A 104 -7.23 -5.22 -12.68
C GLU A 104 -7.20 -4.28 -11.47
N MET A 105 -8.14 -3.32 -11.45
CA MET A 105 -8.29 -2.35 -10.37
C MET A 105 -9.36 -2.83 -9.40
N ILE A 106 -8.97 -3.13 -8.17
CA ILE A 106 -9.85 -3.64 -7.12
C ILE A 106 -10.11 -2.51 -6.13
N LYS A 107 -11.34 -2.00 -6.07
CA LYS A 107 -11.72 -0.98 -5.09
C LYS A 107 -11.84 -1.61 -3.71
N VAL A 108 -11.23 -0.97 -2.71
CA VAL A 108 -11.36 -1.36 -1.30
C VAL A 108 -12.36 -0.42 -0.65
N GLN A 109 -13.34 -0.99 0.04
CA GLN A 109 -14.31 -0.18 0.77
C GLN A 109 -13.65 0.43 2.03
N PRO A 110 -13.85 1.73 2.30
CA PRO A 110 -13.38 2.37 3.52
C PRO A 110 -13.79 1.59 4.78
N LEU A 111 -12.86 1.46 5.72
CA LEU A 111 -13.14 0.80 7.00
C LEU A 111 -14.13 1.62 7.83
N LEU A 112 -14.15 2.95 7.65
CA LEU A 112 -15.11 3.85 8.27
C LEU A 112 -16.57 3.52 7.89
N ASP A 113 -16.82 3.02 6.68
CA ASP A 113 -18.18 2.68 6.26
C ASP A 113 -18.68 1.42 6.98
N LYS A 114 -17.77 0.49 7.29
CA LYS A 114 -18.11 -0.75 8.00
C LYS A 114 -18.59 -0.51 9.44
N THR A 115 -18.08 0.55 10.09
CA THR A 115 -18.50 0.89 11.46
C THR A 115 -19.89 1.50 11.51
N LYS A 116 -20.39 2.07 10.40
CA LYS A 116 -21.75 2.64 10.32
C LYS A 116 -22.82 1.59 10.05
N THR A 117 -22.48 0.48 9.38
CA THR A 117 -23.42 -0.61 9.08
C THR A 117 -23.62 -1.58 10.26
N SER A 118 -22.75 -1.52 11.27
CA SER A 118 -22.80 -2.41 12.46
C SER A 118 -23.41 -1.74 13.71
N MET A 119 -23.97 -0.53 13.57
CA MET A 119 -24.84 0.14 14.54
C MET A 119 -26.24 0.23 13.97
#